data_AF-A0A6G3PU78-F1
#
_entry.id   AF-A0A6G3PU78-F1
#
_cell.length_a   1.000
_cell.length_b   1.000
_cell.length_c   1.000
_cell.angle_alpha   90.00
_cell.angle_beta   90.00
_cell.angle_gamma   90.00
#
_symmetry.space_group_name_H-M   'P 1'
#
loop_
_entity.id
_entity.type
_entity.pdbx_description
1 polymer ?
#
loop_
_entity_poly.entity_id
_entity_poly.type
_entity_poly.pdbx_seq_one_letter_code
_entity_poly.pdbx_strand_id
1 'polypeptide(L)'
;EDAYGEAMVTGVAALALYGFAAVGPLGALHRIDVLVPRTRRLRSARFVEVLRTAVMPRAVRVGEVPVAPVERALADAVAATAEAADVRRLL
;
A
#
# COMPACT_ATOMS: atom_id res chain seq x y z
N GLU A 1 10.13 -14.65 -12.10
CA GLU A 1 10.23 -13.31 -12.71
C GLU A 1 8.97 -12.54 -12.38
N ASP A 2 9.09 -11.40 -11.70
CA ASP A 2 7.94 -10.55 -11.41
C ASP A 2 7.53 -9.84 -12.71
N ALA A 3 6.53 -10.37 -13.40
CA ALA A 3 6.05 -9.84 -14.68
C ALA A 3 5.67 -8.34 -14.64
N TYR A 4 5.44 -7.78 -13.45
CA TYR A 4 5.14 -6.36 -13.22
C TYR A 4 6.28 -5.53 -12.62
N GLY A 5 7.45 -6.14 -12.32
CA GLY A 5 8.65 -5.50 -11.78
C GLY A 5 8.42 -4.62 -10.56
N GLU A 6 8.68 -5.18 -9.38
CA GLU A 6 8.77 -4.50 -8.08
C GLU A 6 7.56 -3.67 -7.63
N ALA A 7 6.45 -3.65 -8.37
CA ALA A 7 5.22 -3.04 -7.89
C ALA A 7 4.63 -3.84 -6.74
N MET A 8 4.18 -3.17 -5.68
CA MET A 8 3.56 -3.81 -4.52
C MET A 8 2.41 -2.98 -3.95
N VAL A 9 1.40 -3.65 -3.39
CA VAL A 9 0.32 -2.99 -2.67
C VAL A 9 0.86 -2.38 -1.38
N THR A 10 0.46 -1.15 -1.05
CA THR A 10 0.87 -0.46 0.19
C THR A 10 -0.35 0.22 0.85
N GLY A 11 -0.10 0.99 1.92
CA GLY A 11 -1.11 1.80 2.59
C GLY A 11 -2.23 0.96 3.22
N VAL A 12 -3.44 1.53 3.25
CA VAL A 12 -4.62 0.90 3.88
C VAL A 12 -4.96 -0.45 3.25
N ALA A 13 -4.80 -0.59 1.93
CA ALA A 13 -5.03 -1.87 1.24
C ALA A 13 -4.05 -2.96 1.68
N ALA A 14 -2.78 -2.62 1.89
CA ALA A 14 -1.80 -3.56 2.44
C ALA A 14 -2.14 -3.94 3.89
N LEU A 15 -2.50 -2.98 4.73
CA LEU A 15 -2.92 -3.25 6.12
C LEU A 15 -4.14 -4.17 6.17
N ALA A 16 -5.10 -4.00 5.25
CA ALA A 16 -6.27 -4.87 5.14
C ALA A 16 -5.90 -6.29 4.70
N LEU A 17 -4.94 -6.45 3.78
CA LEU A 17 -4.38 -7.76 3.40
C LEU A 17 -3.67 -8.45 4.58
N TYR A 18 -3.02 -7.68 5.46
CA TYR A 18 -2.43 -8.18 6.70
C TYR A 18 -3.46 -8.44 7.82
N GLY A 19 -4.73 -8.06 7.63
CA GLY A 19 -5.79 -8.29 8.61
C GLY A 19 -5.79 -7.30 9.79
N PHE A 20 -5.27 -6.08 9.60
CA PHE A 20 -5.36 -5.04 10.64
C PHE A 20 -6.82 -4.70 10.95
N ALA A 21 -7.23 -4.83 12.21
CA ALA A 21 -8.61 -4.61 12.62
C ALA A 21 -9.05 -3.13 12.54
N ALA A 22 -8.09 -2.20 12.57
CA ALA A 22 -8.33 -0.76 12.50
C ALA A 22 -8.73 -0.28 11.09
N VAL A 23 -8.58 -1.12 10.07
CA VAL A 23 -8.95 -0.80 8.69
C VAL A 23 -10.16 -1.61 8.25
N GLY A 24 -10.96 -1.05 7.34
CA GLY A 24 -12.09 -1.74 6.73
C GLY A 24 -11.66 -2.91 5.83
N PRO A 25 -12.60 -3.80 5.46
CA PRO A 25 -12.31 -4.92 4.56
C PRO A 25 -11.92 -4.40 3.16
N LEU A 26 -11.06 -5.14 2.45
CA LEU A 26 -10.59 -4.77 1.11
C LEU A 26 -11.70 -4.40 0.13
N GLY A 27 -12.83 -5.12 0.16
CA GLY A 27 -13.97 -4.87 -0.72
C GLY A 27 -14.69 -3.55 -0.47
N ALA A 28 -14.45 -2.90 0.68
CA ALA A 28 -15.00 -1.58 0.99
C ALA A 28 -14.05 -0.43 0.59
N LEU A 29 -12.83 -0.73 0.13
CA LEU A 29 -11.88 0.30 -0.26
C LEU A 29 -12.20 0.84 -1.67
N HIS A 30 -12.27 2.17 -1.78
CA HIS A 30 -12.48 2.85 -3.06
C HIS A 30 -11.18 3.06 -3.86
N ARG A 31 -10.03 2.90 -3.20
CA ARG A 31 -8.70 3.09 -3.80
C ARG A 31 -7.71 2.07 -3.26
N ILE A 32 -6.77 1.66 -4.12
CA ILE A 32 -5.65 0.78 -3.81
C ILE A 32 -4.37 1.54 -4.14
N ASP A 33 -3.55 1.76 -3.12
CA ASP A 33 -2.26 2.41 -3.28
C ASP A 33 -1.20 1.36 -3.70
N VAL A 34 -0.47 1.64 -4.78
CA VAL A 34 0.56 0.76 -5.35
C VAL A 34 1.89 1.49 -5.33
N LEU A 35 2.85 0.93 -4.61
CA LEU A 35 4.21 1.43 -4.53
C LEU A 35 5.04 0.92 -5.70
N VAL A 36 5.73 1.84 -6.39
CA VAL A 36 6.57 1.54 -7.55
C VAL A 36 7.90 2.30 -7.50
N PRO A 37 8.95 1.81 -8.19
CA PRO A 37 10.19 2.56 -8.34
C PRO A 37 9.93 3.90 -9.05
N ARG A 38 10.51 5.00 -8.55
CA ARG A 38 10.34 6.33 -9.16
C ARG A 38 10.78 6.42 -10.63
N THR A 39 11.65 5.52 -11.07
CA THR A 39 12.15 5.42 -12.45
C THR A 39 11.11 4.89 -13.44
N ARG A 40 10.02 4.26 -12.96
CA ARG A 40 8.96 3.71 -13.82
C ARG A 40 7.91 4.74 -14.17
N ARG A 41 7.55 4.89 -15.44
CA ARG A 41 6.46 5.79 -15.88
C ARG A 41 5.09 5.10 -15.90
N LEU A 42 4.63 4.63 -14.74
CA LEU A 42 3.25 4.16 -14.56
C LEU A 42 2.29 5.33 -14.29
N ARG A 43 1.02 5.20 -14.67
CA ARG A 43 -0.02 6.20 -14.37
C ARG A 43 -1.06 5.57 -13.44
N SER A 44 -1.58 6.37 -12.51
CA SER A 44 -2.77 6.02 -11.72
C SER A 44 -3.92 5.69 -12.68
N ALA A 45 -4.70 4.66 -12.36
CA ALA A 45 -5.76 4.14 -13.21
C ALA A 45 -6.97 3.76 -12.37
N ARG A 46 -8.11 4.43 -12.61
CA ARG A 46 -9.39 4.16 -11.96
C ARG A 46 -9.28 4.22 -10.43
N PHE A 47 -9.20 3.07 -9.77
CA PHE A 47 -9.10 2.94 -8.31
C PHE A 47 -7.65 2.75 -7.83
N VAL A 48 -6.67 2.82 -8.72
CA VAL A 48 -5.25 2.64 -8.36
C VAL A 48 -4.56 3.99 -8.23
N GLU A 49 -3.97 4.24 -7.08
CA GLU A 49 -3.04 5.35 -6.85
C GLU A 49 -1.60 4.86 -6.93
N VAL A 50 -0.76 5.53 -7.72
CA VAL A 50 0.65 5.13 -7.86
C VAL A 50 1.53 5.97 -6.94
N LEU A 51 2.03 5.34 -5.88
CA LEU A 51 3.03 5.89 -4.98
C LEU A 51 4.43 5.57 -5.51
N ARG A 52 5.32 6.55 -5.42
CA ARG A 52 6.68 6.44 -5.97
C ARG A 52 7.70 6.53 -4.86
N THR A 53 8.64 5.60 -4.84
CA THR A 53 9.78 5.64 -3.91
C THR A 53 11.11 5.58 -4.65
N ALA A 54 12.13 6.18 -4.04
CA ALA A 54 13.50 6.09 -4.51
C ALA A 54 14.15 4.74 -4.18
N VAL A 55 13.77 4.15 -3.04
CA VAL A 55 14.28 2.86 -2.56
C VAL A 55 13.09 1.94 -2.36
N MET A 56 13.07 0.82 -3.11
CA MET A 56 12.05 -0.20 -2.95
C MET A 56 12.37 -1.07 -1.73
N PRO A 57 11.42 -1.27 -0.80
CA PRO A 57 11.58 -2.29 0.22
C PRO A 57 11.50 -3.69 -0.41
N ARG A 58 11.96 -4.70 0.33
CA ARG A 58 11.75 -6.10 -0.06
C ARG A 58 10.26 -6.43 0.10
N ALA A 59 9.62 -6.86 -0.98
CA ALA A 59 8.21 -7.23 -0.93
C ALA A 59 7.97 -8.43 0.00
N VAL A 60 6.85 -8.41 0.72
CA VAL A 60 6.29 -9.53 1.46
C VAL A 60 5.17 -10.13 0.63
N ARG A 61 5.08 -11.47 0.56
CA ARG A 61 4.04 -12.15 -0.19
C ARG A 61 2.87 -12.49 0.73
N VAL A 62 1.72 -11.86 0.47
CA VAL A 62 0.45 -12.20 1.12
C VAL A 62 -0.43 -12.87 0.07
N GLY A 63 -0.56 -14.20 0.17
CA GLY A 63 -1.10 -15.01 -0.92
C GLY A 63 -0.30 -14.80 -2.22
N GLU A 64 -1.00 -14.45 -3.30
CA GLU A 64 -0.38 -14.19 -4.60
C GLU A 64 -0.04 -12.71 -4.86
N VAL A 65 -0.18 -11.86 -3.84
CA VAL A 65 0.00 -10.40 -3.97
C VAL A 65 1.34 -9.96 -3.36
N PRO A 66 2.16 -9.17 -4.08
CA PRO A 66 3.31 -8.51 -3.48
C PRO A 66 2.83 -7.31 -2.66
N VAL A 67 3.18 -7.28 -1.38
CA VAL A 67 2.74 -6.27 -0.41
C VAL A 67 3.97 -5.62 0.22
N ALA A 68 3.89 -4.31 0.46
CA ALA A 68 4.92 -3.59 1.22
C ALA A 68 5.03 -4.16 2.64
N PRO A 69 6.23 -4.20 3.26
CA PRO A 69 6.36 -4.53 4.68
C PRO A 69 5.44 -3.69 5.55
N VAL A 70 4.98 -4.25 6.68
CA VAL A 70 3.96 -3.64 7.54
C VAL A 70 4.34 -2.21 7.94
N GLU A 71 5.61 -1.97 8.26
CA GLU A 71 6.13 -0.66 8.66
C GLU A 71 6.00 0.36 7.52
N ARG A 72 6.27 -0.07 6.28
CA ARG A 72 6.12 0.78 5.10
C ARG A 72 4.63 1.02 4.79
N ALA A 73 3.81 -0.02 4.84
CA ALA A 73 2.37 0.08 4.60
C ALA A 73 1.71 1.03 5.60
N LEU A 74 2.08 0.93 6.87
CA LEU A 74 1.63 1.83 7.93
C LEU A 74 2.10 3.27 7.68
N ALA A 75 3.37 3.48 7.34
CA ALA A 75 3.88 4.82 7.03
C ALA A 75 3.13 5.47 5.85
N ASP A 76 2.84 4.70 4.79
CA ASP A 76 2.09 5.19 3.63
C ASP A 76 0.62 5.49 4.00
N ALA A 77 -0.01 4.67 4.86
CA ALA A 77 -1.38 4.91 5.34
C ALA A 77 -1.46 6.18 6.21
N VAL A 78 -0.50 6.37 7.13
CA VAL A 78 -0.43 7.55 7.99
C VAL A 78 -0.18 8.81 7.15
N ALA A 79 0.68 8.75 6.15
CA ALA A 79 0.95 9.88 5.25
C ALA A 79 -0.29 10.32 4.45
N ALA A 80 -1.24 9.41 4.20
CA ALA A 80 -2.49 9.69 3.50
C ALA A 80 -3.66 10.05 4.44
N THR A 81 -3.46 10.02 5.77
CA THR A 81 -4.49 10.26 6.77
C THR A 81 -4.50 11.73 7.20
N ALA A 82 -5.67 12.38 7.15
CA ALA A 82 -5.81 13.79 7.53
C ALA A 82 -6.00 13.97 9.05
N GLU A 83 -6.73 13.06 9.70
CA GLU A 83 -7.14 13.22 11.10
C GLU A 83 -6.21 12.48 12.06
N ALA A 84 -5.72 13.19 13.08
CA ALA A 84 -4.81 12.60 14.07
C ALA A 84 -5.45 11.44 14.86
N ALA A 85 -6.79 11.45 15.01
CA ALA A 85 -7.51 10.36 15.66
C ALA A 85 -7.45 9.06 14.85
N ASP A 86 -7.44 9.14 13.52
CA ASP A 86 -7.36 7.99 12.64
C ASP A 86 -5.94 7.39 12.66
N VAL A 87 -4.90 8.25 12.69
CA VAL A 87 -3.51 7.81 12.88
C VAL A 87 -3.35 7.03 14.18
N ARG A 88 -3.94 7.51 15.29
CA ARG A 88 -3.87 6.84 16.59
C ARG A 88 -4.52 5.45 16.61
N ARG A 89 -5.47 5.15 15.72
CA ARG A 89 -6.08 3.82 15.63
C ARG A 89 -5.19 2.83 14.87
N LEU A 90 -4.25 3.31 14.07
CA LEU A 90 -3.35 2.48 13.27
C LEU A 90 -2.06 2.09 14.03
N LEU A 91 -1.78 2.74 15.16
CA LEU A 91 -0.62 2.52 16.04
C LEU A 91 -1.03 1.75 17.29
#